data_AF-A0A918YX51-F1
#
_entry.id   AF-A0A918YX51-F1
#
_cell.length_a   1.000
_cell.length_b   1.000
_cell.length_c   1.000
_cell.angle_alpha   90.00
_cell.angle_beta   90.00
_cell.angle_gamma   90.00
#
_symmetry.space_group_name_H-M   'P 1'
#
loop_
_entity.id
_entity.type
_entity.pdbx_description
1 polymer ?
#
loop_
_entity_poly.entity_id
_entity_poly.type
_entity_poly.pdbx_seq_one_letter_code
_entity_poly.pdbx_strand_id
1 'polypeptide(L)'
;MARLASFAVSLLFVAFFAVAAPRLPDSPQDVLREQAQLRQTLETSPDRYKHLDADERKALLERQARLTEQLGSAARWEDLPEADRERIAQEHAAILAAVQEPQSDRRICTNERVLGSQRIQRVCRSAEDVERERRQARDNMLKATRCGTPNCIVN
;
A
#
# COMPACT_ATOMS: atom_id res chain seq x y z
N MET A 1 32.59 43.64 31.71
CA MET A 1 31.18 43.20 31.79
C MET A 1 30.54 43.38 30.42
N ALA A 2 30.26 42.30 29.69
CA ALA A 2 29.30 42.28 28.58
C ALA A 2 28.93 40.81 28.30
N ARG A 3 27.68 40.45 28.59
CA ARG A 3 27.06 39.16 28.30
C ARG A 3 26.21 39.34 27.04
N LEU A 4 26.42 38.55 25.99
CA LEU A 4 25.47 38.36 24.88
C LEU A 4 25.67 36.91 24.39
N ALA A 5 24.88 35.96 24.89
CA ALA A 5 23.52 35.60 24.45
C ALA A 5 23.56 34.64 23.25
N SER A 6 23.38 33.36 23.59
CA SER A 6 23.19 32.21 22.70
C SER A 6 22.05 32.42 21.69
N PHE A 7 22.27 32.05 20.43
CA PHE A 7 21.21 31.76 19.48
C PHE A 7 21.36 30.31 19.01
N ALA A 8 20.58 29.42 19.62
CA ALA A 8 20.38 28.06 19.17
C ALA A 8 19.40 28.09 17.98
N VAL A 9 19.92 27.94 16.76
CA VAL A 9 19.12 27.78 15.55
C VAL A 9 18.69 26.31 15.47
N SER A 10 17.52 25.99 16.04
CA SER A 10 16.85 24.71 15.84
C SER A 10 16.25 24.67 14.43
N LEU A 11 16.93 23.96 13.52
CA LEU A 11 16.46 23.60 12.19
C LEU A 11 15.37 22.51 12.32
N LEU A 12 14.11 22.93 12.27
CA LEU A 12 12.94 22.06 12.24
C LEU A 12 12.78 21.50 10.81
N PHE A 13 13.37 20.33 10.55
CA PHE A 13 13.23 19.63 9.27
C PHE A 13 11.83 18.98 9.22
N VAL A 14 10.86 19.66 8.61
CA VAL A 14 9.55 19.08 8.30
C VAL A 14 9.72 18.11 7.13
N ALA A 15 9.67 16.81 7.41
CA ALA A 15 9.59 15.79 6.36
C ALA A 15 8.24 15.89 5.67
N PHE A 16 8.22 16.42 4.44
CA PHE A 16 7.04 16.43 3.59
C PHE A 16 6.83 15.02 3.03
N PHE A 17 5.96 14.23 3.66
CA PHE A 17 5.51 12.97 3.09
C PHE A 17 4.60 13.28 1.89
N ALA A 18 5.13 13.14 0.68
CA ALA A 18 4.33 13.22 -0.54
C ALA A 18 3.38 12.01 -0.59
N VAL A 19 2.11 12.24 -0.23
CA VAL A 19 1.03 11.30 -0.51
C VAL A 19 0.80 11.33 -2.01
N ALA A 20 1.07 10.22 -2.70
CA ALA A 20 0.75 10.09 -4.11
C ALA A 20 -0.78 10.14 -4.26
N ALA A 21 -1.29 11.16 -4.96
CA ALA A 21 -2.71 11.26 -5.23
C ALA A 21 -3.17 10.04 -6.06
N PRO A 22 -4.36 9.48 -5.77
CA PRO A 22 -4.92 8.41 -6.58
C PRO A 22 -5.05 8.90 -8.03
N ARG A 23 -4.48 8.14 -8.97
CA ARG A 23 -4.52 8.49 -10.39
C ARG A 23 -5.81 7.98 -11.01
N LEU A 24 -6.53 8.86 -11.70
CA LEU A 24 -7.65 8.47 -12.53
C LEU A 24 -7.15 7.69 -13.75
N PRO A 25 -7.89 6.67 -14.22
CA PRO A 25 -7.65 6.02 -15.50
C PRO A 25 -7.81 6.99 -16.68
N ASP A 26 -7.43 6.53 -17.87
CA ASP A 26 -7.40 7.37 -19.08
C ASP A 26 -8.78 7.98 -19.42
N SER A 27 -9.87 7.26 -19.14
CA SER A 27 -11.23 7.78 -19.35
C SER A 27 -12.25 7.30 -18.30
N PRO A 28 -13.36 8.04 -18.09
CA PRO A 28 -14.49 7.58 -17.28
C PRO A 28 -15.05 6.24 -17.74
N GLN A 29 -15.03 5.99 -19.05
CA GLN A 29 -15.55 4.77 -19.65
C GLN A 29 -14.69 3.54 -19.32
N ASP A 30 -13.38 3.73 -19.12
CA ASP A 30 -12.50 2.66 -18.67
C ASP A 30 -12.81 2.26 -17.23
N VAL A 31 -13.11 3.23 -16.36
CA VAL A 31 -13.57 2.94 -14.98
C VAL A 31 -14.87 2.15 -15.03
N LEU A 32 -15.87 2.57 -15.80
CA LEU A 32 -17.14 1.85 -15.92
C LEU A 32 -16.94 0.41 -16.44
N ARG A 33 -16.08 0.22 -17.44
CA ARG A 33 -15.75 -1.10 -17.97
C ARG A 33 -15.08 -1.98 -16.93
N GLU A 34 -14.14 -1.44 -16.17
CA GLU A 34 -13.46 -2.14 -15.09
C GLU A 34 -14.45 -2.52 -13.97
N GLN A 35 -15.34 -1.62 -13.57
CA GLN A 35 -16.36 -1.91 -12.56
C GLN A 35 -17.32 -3.03 -13.01
N ALA A 36 -17.73 -3.03 -14.28
CA ALA A 36 -18.57 -4.09 -14.85
C ALA A 36 -17.85 -5.44 -14.84
N GLN A 37 -16.57 -5.48 -15.24
CA GLN A 37 -15.76 -6.70 -15.20
C GLN A 37 -15.56 -7.21 -13.77
N LEU A 38 -15.32 -6.30 -12.82
CA LEU A 38 -15.12 -6.65 -11.43
C LEU A 38 -16.40 -7.24 -10.82
N ARG A 39 -17.56 -6.63 -11.08
CA ARG A 39 -18.87 -7.17 -10.68
C ARG A 39 -19.11 -8.56 -11.26
N GLN A 40 -18.89 -8.73 -12.56
CA GLN A 40 -19.02 -10.04 -13.22
C GLN A 40 -18.10 -11.08 -12.59
N THR A 41 -16.86 -10.71 -12.25
CA THR A 41 -15.91 -11.63 -11.61
C THR A 41 -16.33 -11.98 -10.18
N LEU A 42 -16.88 -11.03 -9.41
CA LEU A 42 -17.41 -11.29 -8.07
C LEU A 42 -18.55 -12.32 -8.09
N GLU A 43 -19.39 -12.26 -9.11
CA GLU A 43 -20.52 -13.18 -9.29
C GLU A 43 -20.09 -14.55 -9.83
N THR A 44 -19.19 -14.57 -10.84
CA THR A 44 -18.80 -15.81 -11.53
C THR A 44 -17.65 -16.55 -10.88
N SER A 45 -16.86 -15.90 -10.03
CA SER A 45 -15.67 -16.47 -9.40
C SER A 45 -15.55 -16.04 -7.93
N PRO A 46 -16.53 -16.42 -7.08
CA PRO A 46 -16.55 -16.00 -5.67
C PRO A 46 -15.30 -16.47 -4.90
N ASP A 47 -14.71 -17.60 -5.29
CA ASP A 47 -13.49 -18.15 -4.67
C ASP A 47 -12.27 -17.22 -4.81
N ARG A 48 -12.23 -16.37 -5.85
CA ARG A 48 -11.15 -15.39 -6.07
C ARG A 48 -11.15 -14.29 -5.01
N TYR A 49 -12.30 -14.04 -4.39
CA TYR A 49 -12.51 -13.03 -3.36
C TYR A 49 -12.92 -13.65 -2.03
N LYS A 50 -12.45 -14.88 -1.76
CA LYS A 50 -12.74 -15.61 -0.52
C LYS A 50 -12.28 -14.87 0.75
N HIS A 51 -11.35 -13.93 0.61
CA HIS A 51 -10.88 -13.07 1.70
C HIS A 51 -11.91 -12.01 2.08
N LEU A 52 -12.92 -11.76 1.24
CA LEU A 52 -14.03 -10.87 1.54
C LEU A 52 -15.19 -11.68 2.16
N ASP A 53 -15.62 -11.28 3.34
CA ASP A 53 -16.84 -11.81 3.93
C ASP A 53 -18.11 -11.32 3.19
N ALA A 54 -19.29 -11.72 3.66
CA ALA A 54 -20.55 -11.35 3.01
C ALA A 54 -20.85 -9.84 3.12
N ASP A 55 -20.52 -9.23 4.24
CA ASP A 55 -20.77 -7.82 4.50
C ASP A 55 -19.78 -6.94 3.73
N GLU A 56 -18.51 -7.35 3.65
CA GLU A 56 -17.48 -6.71 2.84
C GLU A 56 -17.82 -6.76 1.35
N ARG A 57 -18.31 -7.91 0.86
CA ARG A 57 -18.79 -8.03 -0.53
C ARG A 57 -19.99 -7.13 -0.81
N LYS A 58 -20.95 -7.06 0.11
CA LYS A 58 -22.09 -6.15 -0.01
C LYS A 58 -21.63 -4.69 -0.04
N ALA A 59 -20.77 -4.30 0.88
CA ALA A 59 -20.21 -2.94 0.95
C ALA A 59 -19.44 -2.57 -0.32
N LEU A 60 -18.68 -3.51 -0.89
CA LEU A 60 -17.99 -3.35 -2.16
C LEU A 60 -18.97 -3.08 -3.31
N LEU A 61 -20.02 -3.91 -3.44
CA LEU A 61 -21.04 -3.74 -4.47
C LEU A 61 -21.78 -2.39 -4.35
N GLU A 62 -22.12 -1.97 -3.13
CA GLU A 62 -22.72 -0.66 -2.88
C GLU A 62 -21.77 0.48 -3.27
N ARG A 63 -20.47 0.33 -3.01
CA ARG A 63 -19.45 1.31 -3.42
C ARG A 63 -19.34 1.40 -4.95
N GLN A 64 -19.34 0.26 -5.64
CA GLN A 64 -19.36 0.22 -7.10
C GLN A 64 -20.61 0.91 -7.68
N ALA A 65 -21.78 0.70 -7.06
CA ALA A 65 -23.03 1.33 -7.50
C ALA A 65 -22.94 2.86 -7.39
N ARG A 66 -22.47 3.38 -6.25
CA ARG A 66 -22.26 4.83 -6.07
C ARG A 66 -21.24 5.40 -7.05
N LEU A 67 -20.11 4.72 -7.28
CA LEU A 67 -19.10 5.14 -8.24
C LEU A 67 -19.68 5.24 -9.66
N THR A 68 -20.47 4.23 -10.06
CA THR A 68 -21.13 4.19 -11.36
C THR A 68 -22.14 5.33 -11.51
N GLU A 69 -22.92 5.61 -10.46
CA GLU A 69 -23.86 6.73 -10.44
C GLU A 69 -23.16 8.09 -10.54
N GLN A 70 -22.05 8.27 -9.81
CA GLN A 70 -21.24 9.50 -9.85
C GLN A 70 -20.60 9.75 -11.22
N LEU A 71 -20.16 8.69 -11.90
CA LEU A 71 -19.63 8.80 -13.27
C LEU A 71 -20.74 9.14 -14.28
N GLY A 72 -21.96 8.66 -14.05
CA GLY A 72 -23.11 8.93 -14.90
C GLY A 72 -22.84 8.61 -16.37
N SER A 73 -23.13 9.57 -17.25
CA SER A 73 -22.86 9.49 -18.70
C SER A 73 -21.63 10.28 -19.15
N ALA A 74 -20.74 10.67 -18.22
CA ALA A 74 -19.56 11.46 -18.55
C ALA A 74 -18.69 10.75 -19.60
N ALA A 75 -18.39 11.43 -20.70
CA ALA A 75 -17.50 10.90 -21.73
C ALA A 75 -16.04 11.16 -21.38
N ARG A 76 -15.76 12.29 -20.73
CA ARG A 76 -14.41 12.73 -20.36
C ARG A 76 -14.38 13.27 -18.92
N TRP A 77 -13.19 13.30 -18.34
CA TRP A 77 -12.99 13.78 -16.98
C TRP A 77 -13.29 15.28 -16.84
N GLU A 78 -13.03 16.06 -17.88
CA GLU A 78 -13.27 17.50 -17.91
C GLU A 78 -14.76 17.87 -17.87
N ASP A 79 -15.63 16.90 -18.17
CA ASP A 79 -17.09 17.09 -18.09
C ASP A 79 -17.58 16.98 -16.62
N LEU A 80 -16.71 16.59 -15.68
CA LEU A 80 -17.01 16.44 -14.25
C LEU A 80 -16.36 17.56 -13.43
N PRO A 81 -17.03 18.05 -12.36
CA PRO A 81 -16.42 18.95 -11.39
C PRO A 81 -15.16 18.37 -10.77
N GLU A 82 -14.17 19.22 -10.46
CA GLU A 82 -12.90 18.77 -9.88
C GLU A 82 -13.07 17.98 -8.57
N ALA A 83 -13.98 18.44 -7.70
CA ALA A 83 -14.32 17.75 -6.46
C ALA A 83 -14.91 16.35 -6.70
N ASP A 84 -15.65 16.16 -7.80
CA ASP A 84 -16.21 14.86 -8.15
C ASP A 84 -15.15 13.95 -8.75
N ARG A 85 -14.24 14.48 -9.59
CA ARG A 85 -13.07 13.72 -10.07
C ARG A 85 -12.22 13.18 -8.94
N GLU A 86 -11.92 14.00 -7.94
CA GLU A 86 -11.14 13.57 -6.78
C GLU A 86 -11.88 12.49 -5.98
N ARG A 87 -13.18 12.68 -5.74
CA ARG A 87 -14.00 11.68 -5.06
C ARG A 87 -14.02 10.35 -5.81
N ILE A 88 -14.23 10.38 -7.13
CA ILE A 88 -14.20 9.20 -8.00
C ILE A 88 -12.83 8.51 -7.93
N ALA A 89 -11.73 9.26 -7.96
CA ALA A 89 -10.39 8.70 -7.84
C ALA A 89 -10.18 7.97 -6.51
N GLN A 90 -10.64 8.57 -5.40
CA GLN A 90 -10.56 7.97 -4.07
C GLN A 90 -11.43 6.71 -3.97
N GLU A 91 -12.67 6.77 -4.47
CA GLU A 91 -13.61 5.65 -4.48
C GLU A 91 -13.10 4.48 -5.33
N HIS A 92 -12.58 4.76 -6.52
CA HIS A 92 -11.97 3.78 -7.40
C HIS A 92 -10.74 3.12 -6.75
N ALA A 93 -9.84 3.91 -6.16
CA ALA A 93 -8.68 3.38 -5.44
C ALA A 93 -9.09 2.50 -4.24
N ALA A 94 -10.13 2.88 -3.49
CA ALA A 94 -10.64 2.10 -2.37
C ALA A 94 -11.23 0.75 -2.84
N ILE A 95 -11.97 0.72 -3.95
CA ILE A 95 -12.48 -0.52 -4.56
C ILE A 95 -11.31 -1.43 -4.93
N LEU A 96 -10.30 -0.90 -5.61
CA LEU A 96 -9.12 -1.67 -6.02
C LEU A 96 -8.34 -2.23 -4.83
N ALA A 97 -8.22 -1.45 -3.75
CA ALA A 97 -7.58 -1.90 -2.53
C ALA A 97 -8.36 -3.03 -1.84
N ALA A 98 -9.70 -2.95 -1.80
CA ALA A 98 -10.54 -3.98 -1.19
C ALA A 98 -10.45 -5.31 -1.94
N VAL A 99 -10.37 -5.29 -3.27
CA VAL A 99 -10.32 -6.51 -4.09
C VAL A 99 -8.93 -7.12 -4.19
N GLN A 100 -7.88 -6.37 -3.84
CA GLN A 100 -6.56 -6.93 -3.67
C GLN A 100 -6.55 -7.85 -2.43
N GLU A 101 -6.08 -9.07 -2.62
CA GLU A 101 -5.88 -10.01 -1.51
C GLU A 101 -4.91 -9.38 -0.50
N PRO A 102 -5.24 -9.38 0.80
CA PRO A 102 -4.38 -8.78 1.80
C PRO A 102 -3.01 -9.46 1.74
N GLN A 103 -1.95 -8.68 1.57
CA GLN A 103 -0.58 -9.23 1.46
C GLN A 103 -0.21 -10.08 2.68
N SER A 104 -0.86 -9.87 3.83
CA SER A 104 -0.65 -10.64 5.07
C SER A 104 -0.92 -12.15 4.89
N ASP A 105 -1.87 -12.52 4.04
CA ASP A 105 -2.28 -13.92 3.88
C ASP A 105 -1.42 -14.67 2.86
N ARG A 106 -0.69 -13.93 2.02
CA ARG A 106 0.25 -14.50 1.08
C ARG A 106 1.43 -15.12 1.82
N ARG A 107 1.54 -16.45 1.78
CA ARG A 107 2.73 -17.16 2.29
C ARG A 107 3.83 -17.25 1.24
N ILE A 108 5.05 -16.90 1.63
CA ILE A 108 6.26 -17.06 0.83
C ILE A 108 7.03 -18.25 1.39
N CYS A 109 7.19 -19.29 0.58
CA CYS A 109 7.97 -20.47 0.95
C CYS A 109 9.37 -20.40 0.33
N THR A 110 10.39 -20.35 1.18
CA THR A 110 11.80 -20.37 0.80
C THR A 110 12.45 -21.68 1.25
N ASN A 111 13.45 -22.11 0.50
CA ASN A 111 14.29 -23.24 0.87
C ASN A 111 15.51 -22.69 1.63
N GLU A 112 15.58 -22.96 2.92
CA GLU A 112 16.62 -22.43 3.81
C GLU A 112 17.44 -23.58 4.42
N ARG A 113 18.75 -23.35 4.61
CA ARG A 113 19.59 -24.25 5.42
C ARG A 113 19.52 -23.81 6.87
N VAL A 114 19.16 -24.73 7.75
CA VAL A 114 19.24 -24.51 9.20
C VAL A 114 20.72 -24.50 9.60
N LEU A 115 21.14 -23.51 10.40
CA LEU A 115 22.51 -23.40 10.90
C LEU A 115 22.93 -24.72 11.59
N GLY A 116 24.10 -25.23 11.23
CA GLY A 116 24.61 -26.51 11.74
C GLY A 116 24.03 -27.76 11.08
N SER A 117 23.17 -27.64 10.06
CA SER A 117 22.66 -28.77 9.27
C SER A 117 23.02 -28.65 7.79
N GLN A 118 23.34 -29.77 7.14
CA GLN A 118 23.45 -29.83 5.68
C GLN A 118 22.08 -29.96 4.98
N ARG A 119 21.01 -30.24 5.73
CA ARG A 119 19.67 -30.43 5.14
C ARG A 119 19.01 -29.09 4.85
N ILE A 120 18.41 -29.00 3.66
CA ILE A 120 17.57 -27.87 3.24
C ILE A 120 16.15 -28.16 3.70
N GLN A 121 15.50 -27.17 4.33
CA GLN A 121 14.11 -27.25 4.75
C GLN A 121 13.29 -26.16 4.06
N ARG A 122 12.04 -26.47 3.74
CA ARG A 122 11.10 -25.49 3.19
C ARG A 122 10.42 -24.75 4.34
N VAL A 123 10.71 -23.47 4.49
CA VAL A 123 10.10 -22.60 5.51
C VAL A 123 9.13 -21.67 4.81
N CYS A 124 7.88 -21.65 5.26
CA CYS A 124 6.85 -20.76 4.74
C CYS A 124 6.55 -19.67 5.77
N ARG A 125 6.79 -18.41 5.42
CA ARG A 125 6.50 -17.23 6.27
C ARG A 125 5.41 -16.37 5.61
N SER A 126 4.74 -15.49 6.38
CA SER A 126 3.87 -14.47 5.78
C SER A 126 4.71 -13.47 4.97
N ALA A 127 4.14 -12.90 3.90
CA ALA A 127 4.81 -11.83 3.17
C ALA A 127 5.12 -10.61 4.05
N GLU A 128 4.28 -10.34 5.05
CA GLU A 128 4.54 -9.27 6.03
C GLU A 128 5.79 -9.56 6.86
N ASP A 129 5.94 -10.81 7.34
CA ASP A 129 7.11 -11.25 8.09
C ASP A 129 8.39 -11.12 7.26
N VAL A 130 8.34 -11.54 5.99
CA VAL A 130 9.47 -11.44 5.05
C VAL A 130 9.86 -9.99 4.81
N GLU A 131 8.91 -9.08 4.63
CA GLU A 131 9.22 -7.65 4.47
C GLU A 131 9.75 -7.01 5.74
N ARG A 132 9.24 -7.42 6.91
CA ARG A 132 9.77 -6.99 8.21
C ARG A 132 11.20 -7.47 8.41
N GLU A 133 11.50 -8.74 8.11
CA GLU A 133 12.85 -9.31 8.14
C GLU A 133 13.79 -8.56 7.18
N ARG A 134 13.35 -8.27 5.94
CA ARG A 134 14.12 -7.48 4.96
C ARG A 134 14.41 -6.08 5.45
N ARG A 135 13.44 -5.39 6.05
CA ARG A 135 13.64 -4.06 6.64
C ARG A 135 14.65 -4.11 7.79
N GLN A 136 14.50 -5.05 8.72
CA GLN A 136 15.44 -5.23 9.84
C GLN A 136 16.85 -5.55 9.34
N ALA A 137 17.01 -6.43 8.34
CA ALA A 137 18.30 -6.73 7.75
C ALA A 137 18.96 -5.49 7.12
N ARG A 138 18.20 -4.68 6.38
CA ARG A 138 18.68 -3.39 5.82
C ARG A 138 19.11 -2.42 6.92
N ASP A 139 18.29 -2.26 7.95
CA ASP A 139 18.59 -1.36 9.08
C ASP A 139 19.83 -1.81 9.85
N ASN A 140 20.01 -3.12 10.05
CA ASN A 140 21.17 -3.69 10.70
C ASN A 140 22.45 -3.48 9.88
N MET A 141 22.40 -3.62 8.54
CA MET A 141 23.53 -3.29 7.67
C MET A 141 23.89 -1.81 7.74
N LEU A 142 22.90 -0.92 7.68
CA LEU A 142 23.13 0.54 7.78
C LEU A 142 23.70 0.96 9.15
N LYS A 143 23.28 0.31 10.23
CA LYS A 143 23.85 0.51 11.58
C LYS A 143 25.29 -0.01 11.65
N ALA A 144 25.58 -1.20 11.10
CA ALA A 144 26.91 -1.79 11.10
C ALA A 144 27.94 -0.93 10.35
N THR A 145 27.55 -0.30 9.24
CA THR A 145 28.43 0.61 8.48
C THR A 145 28.89 1.84 9.28
N ARG A 146 28.13 2.27 10.30
CA ARG A 146 28.53 3.39 11.17
C ARG A 146 29.61 3.01 12.19
N CYS A 147 29.79 1.73 12.49
CA CYS A 147 30.81 1.24 13.43
C CYS A 147 32.17 0.96 12.77
N GLY A 148 32.37 1.33 11.50
CA GLY A 148 33.62 1.11 10.76
C GLY A 148 34.69 2.20 10.90
N THR A 149 34.44 3.26 11.69
CA THR A 149 35.48 4.26 12.02
C THR A 149 36.01 3.99 13.43
N PRO A 150 37.32 4.20 13.69
CA PRO A 150 38.01 3.69 14.89
C PRO A 150 37.58 4.34 16.23
N ASN A 151 36.45 5.04 16.32
CA ASN A 151 35.96 5.68 17.55
C ASN A 151 34.43 5.58 17.70
N CYS A 152 33.90 4.37 17.89
CA CYS A 152 32.52 4.19 18.34
C CYS A 152 32.52 3.61 19.76
N ILE A 153 32.31 4.46 20.76
CA ILE A 153 31.98 4.05 22.13
C ILE A 153 30.49 3.71 22.14
N VAL A 154 30.17 2.45 22.44
CA VAL A 154 28.80 2.02 22.77
C VAL A 154 28.53 2.49 24.20
N ASN A 155 27.51 3.34 24.37
CA ASN A 155 26.96 3.66 25.69
C ASN A 155 25.72 2.79 25.90
#